data_AF-A0AAC9YV41-F1
#
_entry.id   AF-A0AAC9YV41-F1
#
_cell.length_a   1.000
_cell.length_b   1.000
_cell.length_c   1.000
_cell.angle_alpha   90.00
_cell.angle_beta   90.00
_cell.angle_gamma   90.00
#
_symmetry.space_group_name_H-M   'P 1'
#
loop_
_entity.id
_entity.type
_entity.pdbx_description
1 polymer ?
#
loop_
_entity_poly.entity_id
_entity_poly.type
_entity_poly.pdbx_seq_one_letter_code
_entity_poly.pdbx_strand_id
1 'polypeptide(L)'
;MAIRYETGSTYFPGYETAESVIEYLSADEVARRSLKNRRELSLLEIPSVMRVACILAERTRKPDIWIRSAVTTLDRFAREVCDGDLEAALKAGQADPLTAELLNQKYLQLHQDLTSVQLAALILGPKLWWAFHGVDVPWVKQFTTVPRPHIANSKKGDFDPVVRLLMLSLVGTGLDFEELEKIKVKDSGSLDIDGNIVENPYSDPLVLQFETSEGPRITFLGEEAREALHQQLAIRNPKSEDPLFADAADFKRFMEHAATRSESIIETVNGVNSELCKTVGDFFLEWGIPGRNFWKENGLTRPED
;
A
#
# COMPACT_ATOMS: atom_id res chain seq x y z
N MET A 1 -1.69 8.28 -24.40
CA MET A 1 -0.25 8.29 -24.07
C MET A 1 0.23 6.85 -23.99
N ALA A 2 1.45 6.54 -24.44
CA ALA A 2 1.99 5.17 -24.30
C ALA A 2 2.80 5.08 -22.99
N ILE A 3 2.44 4.15 -22.12
CA ILE A 3 3.02 3.94 -20.79
C ILE A 3 4.09 2.88 -20.88
N ARG A 4 5.28 3.17 -20.36
CA ARG A 4 6.33 2.17 -20.15
C ARG A 4 5.87 1.18 -19.07
N TYR A 5 5.66 -0.06 -19.48
CA TYR A 5 5.19 -1.15 -18.63
C TYR A 5 6.23 -2.26 -18.60
N GLU A 6 6.66 -2.65 -17.40
CA GLU A 6 7.65 -3.70 -17.19
C GLU A 6 6.96 -4.98 -16.72
N THR A 7 7.09 -6.05 -17.50
CA THR A 7 6.59 -7.39 -17.13
C THR A 7 7.72 -8.28 -16.62
N GLY A 8 7.43 -9.15 -15.65
CA GLY A 8 8.35 -10.22 -15.21
C GLY A 8 9.17 -9.94 -13.94
N SER A 9 9.07 -8.76 -13.34
CA SER A 9 9.75 -8.45 -12.07
C SER A 9 8.93 -8.90 -10.86
N THR A 10 9.04 -10.17 -10.49
CA THR A 10 8.74 -10.58 -9.10
C THR A 10 10.02 -10.47 -8.31
N TYR A 11 10.13 -9.42 -7.48
CA TYR A 11 11.23 -9.29 -6.54
C TYR A 11 11.05 -10.33 -5.42
N PHE A 12 11.54 -11.56 -5.66
CA PHE A 12 11.83 -12.53 -4.61
C PHE A 12 13.35 -12.67 -4.52
N PRO A 13 13.97 -12.28 -3.40
CA PRO A 13 15.40 -12.46 -3.21
C PRO A 13 15.77 -13.95 -3.38
N GLY A 14 16.63 -14.26 -4.35
CA GLY A 14 17.11 -15.64 -4.61
C GLY A 14 16.44 -16.39 -5.76
N TYR A 15 15.46 -15.80 -6.45
CA TYR A 15 14.94 -16.34 -7.72
C TYR A 15 15.23 -15.34 -8.84
N GLU A 16 16.17 -15.66 -9.73
CA GLU A 16 16.28 -14.98 -11.02
C GLU A 16 15.00 -15.28 -11.81
N THR A 17 14.09 -14.29 -11.90
CA THR A 17 12.94 -14.39 -12.79
C THR A 17 13.27 -13.82 -14.16
N ALA A 18 12.57 -14.32 -15.17
CA ALA A 18 12.74 -14.06 -16.61
C ALA A 18 13.03 -12.59 -16.94
N GLU A 19 13.79 -12.36 -18.02
CA GLU A 19 14.14 -11.03 -18.55
C GLU A 19 12.96 -10.07 -18.50
N SER A 20 13.15 -8.92 -17.84
CA SER A 20 12.16 -7.86 -17.78
C SER A 20 11.88 -7.35 -19.19
N VAL A 21 10.64 -7.52 -19.69
CA VAL A 21 10.24 -6.98 -20.99
C VAL A 21 9.61 -5.62 -20.79
N ILE A 22 10.17 -4.60 -21.44
CA ILE A 22 9.64 -3.24 -21.46
C ILE A 22 8.73 -3.10 -22.68
N GLU A 23 7.45 -2.83 -22.44
CA GLU A 23 6.44 -2.56 -23.46
C GLU A 23 5.90 -1.14 -23.31
N TYR A 24 5.42 -0.56 -24.41
CA TYR A 24 4.73 0.74 -24.41
C TYR A 24 3.25 0.50 -24.71
N LEU A 25 2.41 0.62 -23.68
CA LEU A 25 1.01 0.21 -23.71
C LEU A 25 0.07 1.39 -23.47
N SER A 26 -1.19 1.29 -23.91
CA SER A 26 -2.22 2.25 -23.49
C SER A 26 -2.58 2.05 -22.01
N ALA A 27 -3.15 3.07 -21.38
CA ALA A 27 -3.65 2.98 -20.01
C ALA A 27 -4.69 1.85 -19.82
N ASP A 28 -5.57 1.66 -20.80
CA ASP A 28 -6.55 0.57 -20.81
C ASP A 28 -5.88 -0.82 -20.81
N GLU A 29 -4.87 -1.01 -21.67
CA GLU A 29 -4.16 -2.28 -21.76
C GLU A 29 -3.36 -2.57 -20.49
N VAL A 30 -2.72 -1.54 -19.89
CA VAL A 30 -2.08 -1.67 -18.57
C VAL A 30 -3.10 -2.08 -17.52
N ALA A 31 -4.26 -1.41 -17.45
CA ALA A 31 -5.31 -1.73 -16.50
C ALA A 31 -5.80 -3.19 -16.61
N ARG A 32 -6.06 -3.67 -17.83
CA ARG A 32 -6.48 -5.05 -18.09
C ARG A 32 -5.40 -6.05 -17.70
N ARG A 33 -4.13 -5.77 -18.01
CA ARG A 33 -3.01 -6.64 -17.64
C ARG A 33 -2.79 -6.69 -16.13
N SER A 34 -2.92 -5.55 -15.43
CA SER A 34 -2.83 -5.49 -13.97
C SER A 34 -3.86 -6.40 -13.28
N LEU A 35 -5.02 -6.64 -13.88
CA LEU A 35 -6.08 -7.52 -13.35
C LEU A 35 -6.17 -8.88 -14.06
N LYS A 36 -5.21 -9.25 -14.91
CA LYS A 36 -5.22 -10.55 -15.59
C LYS A 36 -5.31 -11.70 -14.58
N ASN A 37 -6.20 -12.66 -14.85
CA ASN A 37 -6.50 -13.82 -14.00
C ASN A 37 -7.11 -13.46 -12.62
N ARG A 38 -7.59 -12.23 -12.43
CA ARG A 38 -8.32 -11.83 -11.23
C ARG A 38 -9.81 -11.74 -11.52
N ARG A 39 -10.63 -12.00 -10.49
CA ARG A 39 -12.09 -11.88 -10.59
C ARG A 39 -12.50 -10.44 -10.92
N GLU A 40 -11.77 -9.48 -10.38
CA GLU A 40 -12.04 -8.06 -10.51
C GLU A 40 -11.86 -7.53 -11.94
N LEU A 41 -11.29 -8.32 -12.85
CA LEU A 41 -11.12 -7.95 -14.26
C LEU A 41 -12.45 -7.54 -14.91
N SER A 42 -13.56 -8.21 -14.56
CA SER A 42 -14.87 -7.89 -15.12
C SER A 42 -15.40 -6.52 -14.69
N LEU A 43 -14.91 -5.94 -13.58
CA LEU A 43 -15.33 -4.60 -13.17
C LEU A 43 -14.81 -3.51 -14.11
N LEU A 44 -13.75 -3.80 -14.89
CA LEU A 44 -13.23 -2.85 -15.88
C LEU A 44 -14.22 -2.57 -17.02
N GLU A 45 -15.27 -3.37 -17.18
CA GLU A 45 -16.36 -3.09 -18.13
C GLU A 45 -17.26 -1.93 -17.65
N ILE A 46 -17.17 -1.53 -16.37
CA ILE A 46 -17.84 -0.35 -15.82
C ILE A 46 -16.97 0.89 -16.13
N PRO A 47 -17.47 1.89 -16.88
CA PRO A 47 -16.67 3.04 -17.31
C PRO A 47 -16.00 3.81 -16.17
N SER A 48 -16.70 4.00 -15.05
CA SER A 48 -16.12 4.70 -13.90
C SER A 48 -14.98 3.92 -13.23
N VAL A 49 -15.03 2.59 -13.24
CA VAL A 49 -13.93 1.76 -12.71
C VAL A 49 -12.73 1.78 -13.65
N MET A 50 -12.96 1.64 -14.97
CA MET A 50 -11.90 1.73 -15.98
C MET A 50 -11.15 3.05 -15.84
N ARG A 51 -11.87 4.15 -15.61
CA ARG A 51 -11.26 5.47 -15.43
C ARG A 51 -10.30 5.53 -14.25
N VAL A 52 -10.66 4.93 -13.10
CA VAL A 52 -9.75 4.83 -11.94
C VAL A 52 -8.49 4.07 -12.32
N ALA A 53 -8.64 2.93 -12.98
CA ALA A 53 -7.51 2.10 -13.37
C ALA A 53 -6.59 2.82 -14.39
N CYS A 54 -7.15 3.54 -15.35
CA CYS A 54 -6.38 4.31 -16.33
C CYS A 54 -5.60 5.46 -15.69
N ILE A 55 -6.20 6.23 -14.78
CA ILE A 55 -5.49 7.30 -14.07
C ILE A 55 -4.34 6.72 -13.25
N LEU A 56 -4.56 5.61 -12.54
CA LEU A 56 -3.49 4.93 -11.81
C LEU A 56 -2.40 4.38 -12.74
N ALA A 57 -2.78 3.84 -13.91
CA ALA A 57 -1.83 3.38 -14.92
C ALA A 57 -0.91 4.50 -15.41
N GLU A 58 -1.47 5.70 -15.65
CA GLU A 58 -0.72 6.84 -16.18
C GLU A 58 0.13 7.52 -15.10
N ARG A 59 -0.37 7.57 -13.86
CA ARG A 59 0.24 8.39 -12.80
C ARG A 59 1.21 7.61 -11.92
N THR A 60 1.16 6.28 -11.87
CA THR A 60 2.02 5.50 -10.95
C THR A 60 3.17 4.81 -11.69
N ARG A 61 4.34 4.67 -11.03
CA ARG A 61 5.51 3.97 -11.59
C ARG A 61 5.29 2.46 -11.73
N LYS A 62 4.62 1.85 -10.75
CA LYS A 62 4.30 0.41 -10.71
C LYS A 62 2.78 0.24 -10.61
N PRO A 63 2.04 0.30 -11.73
CA PRO A 63 0.59 0.44 -11.70
C PRO A 63 -0.15 -0.79 -11.18
N ASP A 64 0.41 -1.98 -11.35
CA ASP A 64 -0.22 -3.24 -10.95
C ASP A 64 -0.71 -3.24 -9.49
N ILE A 65 0.12 -2.83 -8.54
CA ILE A 65 -0.22 -2.90 -7.11
C ILE A 65 -1.35 -1.94 -6.75
N TRP A 66 -1.34 -0.73 -7.34
CA TRP A 66 -2.31 0.30 -7.07
C TRP A 66 -3.65 0.00 -7.73
N ILE A 67 -3.64 -0.43 -8.99
CA ILE A 67 -4.86 -0.85 -9.72
C ILE A 67 -5.49 -2.05 -9.01
N ARG A 68 -4.70 -3.07 -8.66
CA ARG A 68 -5.22 -4.25 -7.92
C ARG A 68 -5.85 -3.84 -6.60
N SER A 69 -5.19 -2.98 -5.82
CA SER A 69 -5.70 -2.54 -4.50
C SER A 69 -6.96 -1.70 -4.62
N ALA A 70 -6.96 -0.70 -5.52
CA ALA A 70 -8.10 0.18 -5.73
C ALA A 70 -9.33 -0.57 -6.26
N VAL A 71 -9.16 -1.40 -7.29
CA VAL A 71 -10.31 -2.11 -7.89
C VAL A 71 -10.85 -3.20 -6.96
N THR A 72 -10.00 -3.92 -6.22
CA THR A 72 -10.46 -4.94 -5.26
C THR A 72 -11.27 -4.30 -4.12
N THR A 73 -10.83 -3.15 -3.61
CA THR A 73 -11.54 -2.46 -2.53
C THR A 73 -12.82 -1.80 -3.03
N LEU A 74 -12.84 -1.35 -4.29
CA LEU A 74 -14.03 -0.82 -4.95
C LEU A 74 -15.07 -1.92 -5.25
N ASP A 75 -14.67 -3.13 -5.67
CA ASP A 75 -15.58 -4.28 -5.81
C ASP A 75 -16.29 -4.61 -4.50
N ARG A 76 -15.54 -4.60 -3.39
CA ARG A 76 -16.11 -4.86 -2.08
C ARG A 76 -17.09 -3.77 -1.65
N PHE A 77 -16.70 -2.50 -1.83
CA PHE A 77 -17.57 -1.35 -1.58
C PHE A 77 -18.88 -1.42 -2.38
N ALA A 78 -18.77 -1.75 -3.67
CA ALA A 78 -19.93 -1.92 -4.55
C ALA A 78 -20.93 -2.93 -3.99
N ARG A 79 -20.44 -4.10 -3.57
CA ARG A 79 -21.27 -5.20 -3.05
C ARG A 79 -21.89 -4.91 -1.68
N GLU A 80 -21.21 -4.17 -0.82
CA GLU A 80 -21.63 -4.00 0.58
C GLU A 80 -22.48 -2.75 0.81
N VAL A 81 -22.26 -1.66 0.05
CA VAL A 81 -22.95 -0.39 0.31
C VAL A 81 -23.57 0.29 -0.93
N CYS A 82 -23.26 -0.16 -2.15
CA CYS A 82 -23.86 0.37 -3.39
C CYS A 82 -24.85 -0.59 -4.06
N ASP A 83 -25.31 -1.63 -3.37
CA ASP A 83 -26.24 -2.64 -3.91
C ASP A 83 -25.75 -3.30 -5.23
N GLY A 84 -24.44 -3.30 -5.47
CA GLY A 84 -23.82 -3.78 -6.70
C GLY A 84 -23.87 -2.82 -7.90
N ASP A 85 -24.43 -1.61 -7.76
CA ASP A 85 -24.56 -0.61 -8.83
C ASP A 85 -23.73 0.65 -8.54
N LEU A 86 -22.45 0.61 -8.96
CA LEU A 86 -21.53 1.73 -8.84
C LEU A 86 -21.99 2.96 -9.64
N GLU A 87 -22.58 2.79 -10.82
CA GLU A 87 -22.96 3.92 -11.67
C GLU A 87 -24.17 4.69 -11.10
N ALA A 88 -25.13 3.98 -10.51
CA ALA A 88 -26.22 4.62 -9.78
C ALA A 88 -25.71 5.36 -8.52
N ALA A 89 -24.84 4.72 -7.74
CA ALA A 89 -24.21 5.36 -6.58
C ALA A 89 -23.39 6.60 -6.98
N LEU A 90 -22.69 6.54 -8.12
CA LEU A 90 -21.92 7.67 -8.62
C LEU A 90 -22.81 8.86 -8.95
N LYS A 91 -23.88 8.62 -9.70
CA LYS A 91 -24.85 9.67 -10.06
C LYS A 91 -25.47 10.32 -8.82
N ALA A 92 -25.76 9.52 -7.79
CA ALA A 92 -26.27 10.03 -6.52
C ALA A 92 -25.23 10.91 -5.80
N GLY A 93 -23.97 10.47 -5.73
CA GLY A 93 -22.87 11.25 -5.14
C GLY A 93 -22.56 12.54 -5.90
N GLN A 94 -22.68 12.54 -7.23
CA GLN A 94 -22.52 13.75 -8.06
C GLN A 94 -23.67 14.75 -7.86
N ALA A 95 -24.88 14.26 -7.57
CA ALA A 95 -26.01 15.11 -7.24
C ALA A 95 -25.92 15.69 -5.82
N ASP A 96 -25.40 14.90 -4.88
CA ASP A 96 -25.21 15.28 -3.48
C ASP A 96 -23.95 14.62 -2.88
N PRO A 97 -22.85 15.38 -2.68
CA PRO A 97 -21.62 14.86 -2.09
C PRO A 97 -21.79 14.23 -0.70
N LEU A 98 -22.82 14.63 0.07
CA LEU A 98 -23.12 14.03 1.35
C LEU A 98 -23.49 12.55 1.21
N THR A 99 -24.11 12.15 0.09
CA THR A 99 -24.41 10.74 -0.19
C THR A 99 -23.13 9.91 -0.27
N ALA A 100 -22.10 10.40 -0.97
CA ALA A 100 -20.82 9.71 -1.06
C ALA A 100 -20.13 9.60 0.30
N GLU A 101 -20.18 10.67 1.10
CA GLU A 101 -19.65 10.64 2.47
C GLU A 101 -20.37 9.62 3.35
N LEU A 102 -21.69 9.58 3.33
CA LEU A 102 -22.49 8.64 4.11
C LEU A 102 -22.26 7.19 3.69
N LEU A 103 -22.06 6.92 2.39
CA LEU A 103 -21.71 5.59 1.90
C LEU A 103 -20.33 5.15 2.40
N ASN A 104 -19.33 6.04 2.38
CA ASN A 104 -18.00 5.76 2.93
C ASN A 104 -18.06 5.50 4.45
N GLN A 105 -18.82 6.31 5.19
CA GLN A 105 -19.02 6.12 6.63
C GLN A 105 -19.72 4.78 6.93
N LYS A 106 -20.80 4.47 6.21
CA LYS A 106 -21.51 3.18 6.32
C LYS A 106 -20.56 2.02 6.07
N TYR A 107 -19.73 2.10 5.02
CA TYR A 107 -18.77 1.06 4.69
C TYR A 107 -17.76 0.86 5.82
N LEU A 108 -17.16 1.92 6.35
CA LEU A 108 -16.23 1.84 7.47
C LEU A 108 -16.88 1.29 8.75
N GLN A 109 -18.15 1.64 9.01
CA GLN A 109 -18.90 1.13 10.17
C GLN A 109 -19.18 -0.37 10.10
N LEU A 110 -19.25 -0.97 8.91
CA LEU A 110 -19.39 -2.42 8.76
C LEU A 110 -18.14 -3.21 9.18
N HIS A 111 -16.98 -2.55 9.27
CA HIS A 111 -15.68 -3.17 9.50
C HIS A 111 -14.96 -2.64 10.75
N GLN A 112 -15.71 -2.29 11.80
CA GLN A 112 -15.15 -1.75 13.05
C GLN A 112 -14.18 -2.69 13.78
N ASP A 113 -14.16 -3.97 13.43
CA ASP A 113 -13.24 -4.98 13.95
C ASP A 113 -11.84 -4.92 13.29
N LEU A 114 -11.68 -4.16 12.21
CA LEU A 114 -10.41 -3.98 11.53
C LEU A 114 -9.51 -2.93 12.21
N THR A 115 -8.20 -3.04 11.96
CA THR A 115 -7.22 -2.04 12.42
C THR A 115 -7.26 -0.76 11.56
N SER A 116 -6.67 0.34 12.03
CA SER A 116 -6.55 1.59 11.25
C SER A 116 -5.91 1.36 9.89
N VAL A 117 -4.83 0.56 9.85
CA VAL A 117 -4.10 0.21 8.62
C VAL A 117 -5.02 -0.53 7.64
N GLN A 118 -5.81 -1.47 8.14
CA GLN A 118 -6.75 -2.23 7.33
C GLN A 118 -7.89 -1.35 6.80
N LEU A 119 -8.44 -0.46 7.64
CA LEU A 119 -9.48 0.49 7.22
C LEU A 119 -8.96 1.51 6.19
N ALA A 120 -7.75 2.03 6.38
CA ALA A 120 -7.09 2.93 5.42
C ALA A 120 -6.90 2.25 4.06
N ALA A 121 -6.44 0.99 4.06
CA ALA A 121 -6.33 0.20 2.83
C ALA A 121 -7.71 -0.06 2.20
N LEU A 122 -8.72 -0.36 3.01
CA LEU A 122 -10.05 -0.72 2.57
C LEU A 122 -10.79 0.44 1.87
N ILE A 123 -10.58 1.68 2.33
CA ILE A 123 -11.27 2.86 1.79
C ILE A 123 -10.55 3.50 0.59
N LEU A 124 -9.36 3.01 0.23
CA LEU A 124 -8.53 3.55 -0.84
C LEU A 124 -9.29 3.63 -2.18
N GLY A 125 -9.83 2.50 -2.66
CA GLY A 125 -10.57 2.44 -3.93
C GLY A 125 -11.76 3.39 -3.97
N PRO A 126 -12.68 3.36 -2.98
CA PRO A 126 -13.81 4.28 -2.91
C PRO A 126 -13.40 5.76 -2.94
N LYS A 127 -12.42 6.18 -2.14
CA LYS A 127 -11.97 7.59 -2.13
C LYS A 127 -11.40 8.04 -3.47
N LEU A 128 -10.56 7.21 -4.10
CA LEU A 128 -10.05 7.49 -5.44
C LEU A 128 -11.16 7.57 -6.49
N TRP A 129 -12.11 6.64 -6.42
CA TRP A 129 -13.24 6.59 -7.34
C TRP A 129 -14.11 7.85 -7.25
N TRP A 130 -14.45 8.30 -6.04
CA TRP A 130 -15.17 9.57 -5.85
C TRP A 130 -14.40 10.77 -6.39
N ALA A 131 -13.13 10.91 -5.99
CA ALA A 131 -12.29 12.04 -6.37
C ALA A 131 -12.12 12.14 -7.89
N PHE A 132 -11.80 11.02 -8.54
CA PHE A 132 -11.65 11.00 -9.99
C PHE A 132 -12.96 11.33 -10.68
N HIS A 133 -14.15 11.09 -10.11
CA HIS A 133 -15.42 11.47 -10.74
C HIS A 133 -15.98 12.83 -10.31
N GLY A 134 -15.14 13.67 -9.70
CA GLY A 134 -15.49 15.05 -9.34
C GLY A 134 -16.47 15.14 -8.17
N VAL A 135 -16.58 14.08 -7.35
CA VAL A 135 -17.39 14.11 -6.13
C VAL A 135 -16.53 14.61 -4.98
N ASP A 136 -16.96 15.73 -4.38
CA ASP A 136 -16.23 16.40 -3.30
C ASP A 136 -16.40 15.66 -1.96
N VAL A 137 -15.61 14.59 -1.79
CA VAL A 137 -15.54 13.83 -0.54
C VAL A 137 -14.33 14.30 0.27
N PRO A 138 -14.48 14.56 1.57
CA PRO A 138 -13.36 14.94 2.43
C PRO A 138 -12.20 13.93 2.39
N TRP A 139 -11.02 14.41 2.03
CA TRP A 139 -9.75 13.67 2.11
C TRP A 139 -9.19 13.68 3.54
N VAL A 140 -10.03 13.30 4.51
CA VAL A 140 -9.66 13.23 5.93
C VAL A 140 -9.95 11.83 6.48
N LYS A 141 -9.32 11.51 7.61
CA LYS A 141 -9.53 10.23 8.28
C LYS A 141 -10.96 10.15 8.83
N GLN A 142 -11.73 9.16 8.38
CA GLN A 142 -13.17 8.99 8.72
C GLN A 142 -13.43 7.89 9.75
N PHE A 143 -12.38 7.34 10.36
CA PHE A 143 -12.49 6.26 11.33
C PHE A 143 -11.61 6.52 12.55
N THR A 144 -12.11 6.11 13.72
CA THR A 144 -11.35 6.06 14.96
C THR A 144 -11.23 4.60 15.37
N THR A 145 -10.03 4.05 15.37
CA THR A 145 -9.78 2.70 15.88
C THR A 145 -9.14 2.77 17.24
N VAL A 146 -9.48 1.84 18.13
CA VAL A 146 -8.68 1.59 19.33
C VAL A 146 -7.30 1.11 18.87
N PRO A 147 -6.20 1.75 19.29
CA PRO A 147 -4.86 1.29 18.93
C PRO A 147 -4.69 -0.15 19.40
N ARG A 148 -4.58 -1.11 18.47
CA ARG A 148 -4.12 -2.44 18.87
C ARG A 148 -2.65 -2.34 19.25
N PRO A 149 -2.21 -2.93 20.37
CA PRO A 149 -0.80 -2.97 20.72
C PRO A 149 -0.04 -3.77 19.65
N HIS A 150 0.56 -3.07 18.69
CA HIS A 150 1.47 -3.65 17.71
C HIS A 150 2.84 -3.80 18.37
N ILE A 151 3.61 -4.83 18.00
CA ILE A 151 5.02 -4.98 18.44
C ILE A 151 5.85 -3.73 18.08
N ALA A 152 5.48 -3.02 17.00
CA ALA A 152 6.09 -1.76 16.57
C ALA A 152 5.71 -0.56 17.48
N ASN A 153 4.67 -0.68 18.31
CA ASN A 153 4.27 0.29 19.32
C ASN A 153 4.89 -0.01 20.69
N SER A 154 5.94 -0.85 20.75
CA SER A 154 6.67 -1.06 21.99
C SER A 154 7.23 0.28 22.46
N LYS A 155 6.81 0.72 23.65
CA LYS A 155 7.27 1.95 24.32
C LYS A 155 8.74 1.87 24.76
N LYS A 156 9.55 0.97 24.19
CA LYS A 156 11.00 1.03 24.38
C LYS A 156 11.46 2.27 23.62
N GLY A 157 11.91 3.29 24.35
CA GLY A 157 12.33 4.59 23.83
C GLY A 157 13.60 4.55 22.97
N ASP A 158 13.81 3.49 22.21
CA ASP A 158 15.03 3.22 21.43
C ASP A 158 14.86 3.53 19.93
N PHE A 159 13.68 3.99 19.49
CA PHE A 159 13.43 4.20 18.07
C PHE A 159 13.08 5.66 17.75
N ASP A 160 14.04 6.34 17.12
CA ASP A 160 13.88 7.71 16.66
C ASP A 160 12.64 7.83 15.74
N PRO A 161 11.69 8.73 16.04
CA PRO A 161 10.45 8.83 15.28
C PRO A 161 10.65 9.16 13.79
N VAL A 162 11.70 9.90 13.44
CA VAL A 162 12.01 10.25 12.04
C VAL A 162 12.59 9.03 11.33
N VAL A 163 13.46 8.27 11.98
CA VAL A 163 14.00 7.01 11.45
C VAL A 163 12.87 6.01 11.20
N ARG A 164 11.92 5.90 12.14
CA ARG A 164 10.69 5.10 11.96
C ARG A 164 9.92 5.54 10.73
N LEU A 165 9.68 6.84 10.59
CA LEU A 165 8.96 7.40 9.45
C LEU A 165 9.66 7.02 8.14
N LEU A 166 10.96 7.25 8.01
CA LEU A 166 11.70 6.93 6.78
C LEU A 166 11.62 5.44 6.44
N MET A 167 11.80 4.55 7.41
CA MET A 167 11.70 3.11 7.18
C MET A 167 10.28 2.68 6.75
N LEU A 168 9.24 3.20 7.39
CA LEU A 168 7.86 2.91 6.99
C LEU A 168 7.54 3.47 5.59
N SER A 169 8.06 4.65 5.26
CA SER A 169 7.93 5.27 3.93
C SER A 169 8.56 4.40 2.84
N LEU A 170 9.79 3.91 3.03
CA LEU A 170 10.46 3.04 2.06
C LEU A 170 9.63 1.78 1.76
N VAL A 171 9.16 1.10 2.82
CA VAL A 171 8.36 -0.12 2.70
C VAL A 171 7.01 0.14 2.05
N GLY A 172 6.32 1.21 2.45
CA GLY A 172 4.97 1.52 1.97
C GLY A 172 4.91 2.07 0.55
N THR A 173 5.95 2.79 0.13
CA THR A 173 5.94 3.54 -1.15
C THR A 173 6.75 2.86 -2.25
N GLY A 174 7.73 2.03 -1.89
CA GLY A 174 8.70 1.45 -2.82
C GLY A 174 9.64 2.48 -3.44
N LEU A 175 9.83 3.63 -2.78
CA LEU A 175 10.82 4.65 -3.13
C LEU A 175 12.16 4.35 -2.46
N ASP A 176 13.24 4.93 -3.00
CA ASP A 176 14.54 4.97 -2.34
C ASP A 176 14.74 6.24 -1.50
N PHE A 177 15.87 6.33 -0.80
CA PHE A 177 16.16 7.49 0.06
C PHE A 177 16.35 8.79 -0.72
N GLU A 178 16.96 8.75 -1.91
CA GLU A 178 17.17 9.96 -2.73
C GLU A 178 15.83 10.50 -3.26
N GLU A 179 14.92 9.60 -3.62
CA GLU A 179 13.56 9.92 -4.01
C GLU A 179 12.83 10.57 -2.82
N LEU A 180 12.87 9.98 -1.63
CA LEU A 180 12.23 10.53 -0.43
C LEU A 180 12.81 11.89 -0.02
N GLU A 181 14.13 12.10 -0.15
CA GLU A 181 14.81 13.36 0.20
C GLU A 181 14.30 14.55 -0.63
N LYS A 182 13.97 14.29 -1.91
CA LYS A 182 13.58 15.32 -2.88
C LYS A 182 12.11 15.73 -2.77
N ILE A 183 11.28 14.95 -2.08
CA ILE A 183 9.85 15.24 -1.92
C ILE A 183 9.67 16.42 -0.97
N LYS A 184 8.98 17.45 -1.44
CA LYS A 184 8.63 18.63 -0.65
C LYS A 184 7.20 18.54 -0.13
N VAL A 185 6.84 19.43 0.79
CA VAL A 185 5.47 19.51 1.34
C VAL A 185 4.43 19.68 0.22
N LYS A 186 4.69 20.53 -0.77
CA LYS A 186 3.82 20.74 -1.94
C LYS A 186 3.59 19.52 -2.82
N ASP A 187 4.51 18.56 -2.77
CA ASP A 187 4.43 17.33 -3.55
C ASP A 187 3.60 16.27 -2.83
N SER A 188 2.93 16.63 -1.74
CA SER A 188 2.10 15.73 -0.94
C SER A 188 0.67 16.26 -0.77
N GLY A 189 -0.29 15.38 -0.99
CA GLY A 189 -1.67 15.69 -0.63
C GLY A 189 -2.74 14.79 -1.21
N SER A 190 -3.87 15.39 -1.55
CA SER A 190 -5.00 14.72 -2.20
C SER A 190 -4.85 14.73 -3.71
N LEU A 191 -5.77 14.07 -4.42
CA LEU A 191 -5.83 14.08 -5.88
C LEU A 191 -7.05 14.86 -6.38
N ASP A 192 -6.85 15.57 -7.49
CA ASP A 192 -7.93 16.13 -8.29
C ASP A 192 -8.57 15.07 -9.23
N ILE A 193 -9.48 15.55 -10.08
CA ILE A 193 -10.25 14.75 -11.04
C ILE A 193 -9.39 14.03 -12.08
N ASP A 194 -8.18 14.52 -12.34
CA ASP A 194 -7.23 14.03 -13.36
C ASP A 194 -6.04 13.29 -12.71
N GLY A 195 -6.01 13.17 -11.38
CA GLY A 195 -4.93 12.53 -10.65
C GLY A 195 -3.69 13.41 -10.46
N ASN A 196 -3.83 14.73 -10.48
CA ASN A 196 -2.80 15.67 -10.06
C ASN A 196 -2.86 15.94 -8.56
N ILE A 197 -1.71 16.26 -7.97
CA ILE A 197 -1.62 16.60 -6.54
C ILE A 197 -2.31 17.94 -6.27
N VAL A 198 -3.14 17.94 -5.23
CA VAL A 198 -3.59 19.14 -4.52
C VAL A 198 -2.89 19.14 -3.16
N GLU A 199 -2.04 20.15 -2.91
CA GLU A 199 -1.23 20.25 -1.69
C GLU A 199 -2.11 20.18 -0.44
N ASN A 200 -1.92 19.11 0.34
CA ASN A 200 -2.57 18.90 1.63
C ASN A 200 -1.84 17.76 2.36
N PRO A 201 -0.74 18.03 3.07
CA PRO A 201 0.08 16.99 3.69
C PRO A 201 -0.64 16.19 4.79
N TYR A 202 -1.86 16.57 5.15
CA TYR A 202 -2.72 15.91 6.13
C TYR A 202 -3.82 15.04 5.50
N SER A 203 -3.82 14.90 4.17
CA SER A 203 -4.80 14.12 3.41
C SER A 203 -4.83 12.64 3.82
N ASP A 204 -5.99 12.02 3.69
CA ASP A 204 -6.18 10.57 3.83
C ASP A 204 -7.02 10.04 2.66
N PRO A 205 -6.49 9.17 1.78
CA PRO A 205 -5.09 8.73 1.69
C PRO A 205 -4.13 9.90 1.43
N LEU A 206 -2.88 9.78 1.89
CA LEU A 206 -1.84 10.74 1.53
C LEU A 206 -1.12 10.27 0.27
N VAL A 207 -1.15 11.10 -0.77
CA VAL A 207 -0.43 10.87 -2.02
C VAL A 207 0.87 11.64 -2.02
N LEU A 208 1.92 11.02 -2.53
CA LEU A 208 3.23 11.62 -2.73
C LEU A 208 3.55 11.64 -4.22
N GLN A 209 3.96 12.79 -4.74
CA GLN A 209 4.51 12.94 -6.08
C GLN A 209 6.03 12.99 -6.03
N PHE A 210 6.67 12.33 -6.99
CA PHE A 210 8.12 12.28 -7.13
C PHE A 210 8.48 12.30 -8.62
N GLU A 211 9.67 12.82 -8.92
CA GLU A 211 10.16 12.93 -10.30
C GLU A 211 10.85 11.63 -10.73
N THR A 212 10.58 11.21 -11.97
CA THR A 212 11.27 10.10 -12.62
C THR A 212 11.83 10.55 -13.98
N SER A 213 12.68 9.74 -14.60
CA SER A 213 13.15 10.00 -15.97
C SER A 213 12.03 10.08 -17.01
N GLU A 214 10.84 9.56 -16.70
CA GLU A 214 9.65 9.58 -17.55
C GLU A 214 8.63 10.66 -17.12
N GLY A 215 9.05 11.59 -16.27
CA GLY A 215 8.22 12.64 -15.68
C GLY A 215 7.65 12.29 -14.31
N PRO A 216 6.77 13.15 -13.77
CA PRO A 216 6.24 13.00 -12.42
C PRO A 216 5.39 11.73 -12.30
N ARG A 217 5.55 11.03 -11.17
CA ARG A 217 4.77 9.87 -10.77
C ARG A 217 4.27 10.03 -9.34
N ILE A 218 3.21 9.30 -9.01
CA ILE A 218 2.62 9.28 -7.68
C ILE A 218 2.75 7.91 -7.02
N THR A 219 2.73 7.92 -5.69
CA THR A 219 2.63 6.76 -4.80
C THR A 219 1.82 7.16 -3.56
N PHE A 220 1.45 6.20 -2.72
CA PHE A 220 0.64 6.45 -1.52
C PHE A 220 1.44 6.14 -0.26
N LEU A 221 1.33 7.03 0.73
CA LEU A 221 1.92 6.80 2.04
C LEU A 221 0.96 6.00 2.92
N GLY A 222 1.43 4.86 3.42
CA GLY A 222 0.66 3.98 4.29
C GLY A 222 0.28 4.62 5.63
N GLU A 223 -0.78 4.12 6.26
CA GLU A 223 -1.37 4.69 7.47
C GLU A 223 -0.37 4.98 8.58
N GLU A 224 0.48 4.01 8.93
CA GLU A 224 1.44 4.19 10.04
C GLU A 224 2.51 5.24 9.73
N ALA A 225 2.98 5.28 8.48
CA ALA A 225 3.94 6.29 8.03
C ALA A 225 3.28 7.67 8.01
N ARG A 226 2.03 7.76 7.58
CA ARG A 226 1.25 8.99 7.57
C ARG A 226 1.00 9.53 8.97
N GLU A 227 0.63 8.69 9.94
CA GLU A 227 0.50 9.10 11.34
C GLU A 227 1.84 9.62 11.90
N ALA A 228 2.95 8.94 11.61
CA ALA A 228 4.28 9.40 12.01
C ALA A 228 4.68 10.72 11.34
N LEU A 229 4.33 10.90 10.05
CA LEU A 229 4.56 12.14 9.32
C LEU A 229 3.76 13.30 9.92
N HIS A 230 2.47 13.12 10.22
CA HIS A 230 1.65 14.17 10.82
C HIS A 230 2.23 14.67 12.15
N GLN A 231 2.77 13.75 12.97
CA GLN A 231 3.46 14.13 14.21
C GLN A 231 4.73 14.95 13.93
N GLN A 232 5.51 14.57 12.92
CA GLN A 232 6.70 15.32 12.52
C GLN A 232 6.37 16.72 11.96
N LEU A 233 5.34 16.82 11.11
CA LEU A 233 4.90 18.10 10.55
C LEU A 233 4.41 19.05 11.64
N ALA A 234 3.69 18.53 12.65
CA ALA A 234 3.25 19.34 13.79
C ALA A 234 4.41 19.90 14.62
N ILE A 235 5.55 19.19 14.67
CA ILE A 235 6.76 19.62 15.41
C ILE A 235 7.59 20.60 14.57
N ARG A 236 7.86 20.25 13.31
CA ARG A 236 8.74 21.02 12.42
C ARG A 236 8.08 22.26 11.83
N ASN A 237 6.77 22.23 11.63
CA ASN A 237 5.98 23.26 10.95
C ASN A 237 6.62 23.73 9.62
N PRO A 238 6.91 22.80 8.68
CA PRO A 238 7.58 23.13 7.43
C PRO A 238 6.67 23.92 6.47
N LYS A 239 7.29 24.66 5.56
CA LYS A 239 6.62 25.37 4.46
C LYS A 239 6.51 24.48 3.22
N SER A 240 5.69 24.92 2.26
CA SER A 240 5.39 24.24 0.99
C SER A 240 6.65 23.77 0.21
N GLU A 241 7.73 24.56 0.20
CA GLU A 241 8.99 24.23 -0.51
C GLU A 241 10.00 23.43 0.32
N ASP A 242 9.73 23.23 1.62
CA ASP A 242 10.64 22.52 2.52
C ASP A 242 10.50 21.00 2.32
N PRO A 243 11.56 20.21 2.62
CA PRO A 243 11.49 18.75 2.51
C PRO A 243 10.45 18.15 3.45
N LEU A 244 9.71 17.16 2.95
CA LEU A 244 8.55 16.59 3.64
C LEU A 244 8.95 15.84 4.91
N PHE A 245 9.91 14.91 4.82
CA PHE A 245 10.17 13.92 5.88
C PHE A 245 11.09 14.42 7.00
N ALA A 246 12.16 15.14 6.66
CA ALA A 246 13.10 15.71 7.62
C ALA A 246 13.79 16.94 7.02
N ASP A 247 14.30 17.85 7.84
CA ASP A 247 15.07 19.00 7.33
C ASP A 247 16.33 18.50 6.61
N ALA A 248 16.72 19.17 5.52
CA ALA A 248 17.84 18.73 4.68
C ALA A 248 19.15 18.53 5.46
N ALA A 249 19.38 19.34 6.50
CA ALA A 249 20.57 19.24 7.35
C ALA A 249 20.63 17.93 8.15
N ASP A 250 19.48 17.36 8.50
CA ASP A 250 19.37 16.16 9.34
C ASP A 250 19.02 14.90 8.54
N PHE A 251 18.49 15.04 7.31
CA PHE A 251 18.02 13.91 6.49
C PHE A 251 19.09 12.83 6.32
N LYS A 252 20.32 13.23 5.98
CA LYS A 252 21.45 12.29 5.81
C LYS A 252 21.74 11.47 7.07
N ARG A 253 21.70 12.11 8.25
CA ARG A 253 21.90 11.42 9.53
C ARG A 253 20.80 10.39 9.79
N PHE A 254 19.54 10.75 9.52
CA PHE A 254 18.42 9.82 9.71
C PHE A 254 18.44 8.68 8.69
N MET A 255 18.85 8.95 7.46
CA MET A 255 19.06 7.93 6.41
C MET A 255 20.11 6.91 6.83
N GLU A 256 21.30 7.35 7.27
CA GLU A 256 22.36 6.45 7.74
C GLU A 256 21.87 5.57 8.90
N HIS A 257 21.14 6.15 9.85
CA HIS A 257 20.58 5.40 10.97
C HIS A 257 19.50 4.40 10.52
N ALA A 258 18.62 4.80 9.59
CA ALA A 258 17.60 3.93 9.01
C ALA A 258 18.23 2.75 8.24
N ALA A 259 19.31 2.99 7.50
CA ALA A 259 20.05 1.96 6.77
C ALA A 259 20.67 0.94 7.73
N THR A 260 21.46 1.39 8.71
CA THR A 260 22.06 0.52 9.73
C THR A 260 21.00 -0.27 10.48
N ARG A 261 19.85 0.35 10.77
CA ARG A 261 18.78 -0.34 11.48
C ARG A 261 18.09 -1.39 10.62
N SER A 262 17.84 -1.08 9.34
CA SER A 262 17.28 -2.02 8.38
C SER A 262 18.15 -3.27 8.26
N GLU A 263 19.47 -3.10 8.12
CA GLU A 263 20.44 -4.20 8.11
C GLU A 263 20.35 -5.05 9.38
N SER A 264 20.35 -4.41 10.56
CA SER A 264 20.23 -5.11 11.85
C SER A 264 18.93 -5.92 11.97
N ILE A 265 17.80 -5.41 11.46
CA ILE A 265 16.52 -6.12 11.44
C ILE A 265 16.60 -7.31 10.48
N ILE A 266 17.12 -7.12 9.27
CA ILE A 266 17.28 -8.19 8.28
C ILE A 266 18.17 -9.30 8.83
N GLU A 267 19.30 -8.97 9.45
CA GLU A 267 20.20 -9.93 10.09
C GLU A 267 19.50 -10.70 11.22
N THR A 268 18.75 -9.99 12.08
CA THR A 268 17.99 -10.62 13.17
C THR A 268 16.94 -11.59 12.64
N VAL A 269 16.17 -11.18 11.62
CA VAL A 269 15.14 -12.02 11.00
C VAL A 269 15.76 -13.21 10.28
N ASN A 270 16.87 -13.02 9.57
CA ASN A 270 17.61 -14.11 8.94
C ASN A 270 18.15 -15.10 9.99
N GLY A 271 18.63 -14.59 11.13
CA GLY A 271 19.03 -15.38 12.28
C GLY A 271 17.87 -16.23 12.81
N VAL A 272 16.72 -15.62 13.07
CA VAL A 272 15.50 -16.31 13.53
C VAL A 272 15.03 -17.35 12.51
N ASN A 273 14.98 -17.01 11.21
CA ASN A 273 14.61 -17.96 10.16
C ASN A 273 15.58 -19.14 10.10
N SER A 274 16.88 -18.88 10.20
CA SER A 274 17.90 -19.93 10.20
C SER A 274 17.80 -20.82 11.44
N GLU A 275 17.55 -20.24 12.62
CA GLU A 275 17.35 -20.97 13.86
C GLU A 275 16.05 -21.79 13.82
N LEU A 276 14.95 -21.22 13.34
CA LEU A 276 13.68 -21.93 13.13
C LEU A 276 13.85 -23.12 12.18
N CYS A 277 14.54 -22.93 11.06
CA CYS A 277 14.84 -24.01 10.11
C CYS A 277 15.71 -25.11 10.74
N LYS A 278 16.71 -24.75 11.55
CA LYS A 278 17.52 -25.72 12.30
C LYS A 278 16.69 -26.47 13.33
N THR A 279 15.92 -25.78 14.16
CA THR A 279 15.08 -26.40 15.18
C THR A 279 14.01 -27.32 14.57
N VAL A 280 13.40 -26.92 13.45
CA VAL A 280 12.46 -27.77 12.71
C VAL A 280 13.17 -28.97 12.08
N GLY A 281 14.38 -28.78 11.54
CA GLY A 281 15.22 -29.86 11.03
C GLY A 281 15.62 -30.85 12.11
N ASP A 282 16.08 -30.37 13.26
CA ASP A 282 16.46 -31.16 14.44
C ASP A 282 15.24 -31.92 14.98
N PHE A 283 14.07 -31.28 15.05
CA PHE A 283 12.81 -31.93 15.39
C PHE A 283 12.51 -33.09 14.43
N PHE A 284 12.62 -32.91 13.11
CA PHE A 284 12.40 -34.01 12.16
C PHE A 284 13.50 -35.08 12.16
N LEU A 285 14.73 -34.74 12.55
CA LEU A 285 15.80 -35.72 12.74
C LEU A 285 15.58 -36.57 13.99
N GLU A 286 15.14 -35.95 15.08
CA GLU A 286 14.88 -36.62 16.36
C GLU A 286 13.57 -37.42 16.34
N TRP A 287 12.49 -36.85 15.79
CA TRP A 287 11.13 -37.42 15.85
C TRP A 287 10.68 -38.08 14.54
N GLY A 288 11.37 -37.83 13.43
CA GLY A 288 10.96 -38.26 12.09
C GLY A 288 9.92 -37.35 11.44
N ILE A 289 9.75 -37.48 10.12
CA ILE A 289 8.69 -36.80 9.34
C ILE A 289 7.32 -37.19 9.93
N PRO A 290 6.31 -36.29 9.99
CA PRO A 290 5.00 -36.64 10.53
C PRO A 290 4.44 -37.84 9.77
N GLY A 291 4.04 -38.88 10.49
CA GLY A 291 3.58 -40.15 9.92
C GLY A 291 4.64 -41.25 9.80
N ARG A 292 5.94 -40.97 10.02
CA ARG A 292 7.02 -41.97 9.93
C ARG A 292 6.83 -43.15 10.89
N ASN A 293 6.31 -42.89 12.09
CA ASN A 293 6.03 -43.90 13.11
C ASN A 293 4.54 -44.26 13.22
N PHE A 294 3.65 -43.67 12.41
CA PHE A 294 2.20 -43.88 12.49
C PHE A 294 1.82 -45.36 12.45
N TRP A 295 2.48 -46.11 11.56
CA TRP A 295 2.29 -47.55 11.43
C TRP A 295 2.70 -48.31 12.70
N LYS A 296 3.86 -47.97 13.26
CA LYS A 296 4.42 -48.61 14.46
C LYS A 296 3.60 -48.32 15.72
N GLU A 297 3.12 -47.08 15.88
CA GLU A 297 2.35 -46.64 17.05
C GLU A 297 0.90 -47.15 17.04
N ASN A 298 0.33 -47.40 15.85
CA ASN A 298 -1.04 -47.90 15.70
C ASN A 298 -1.10 -49.41 15.40
N GLY A 299 0.02 -50.13 15.49
CA GLY A 299 0.08 -51.58 15.24
C GLY A 299 -0.25 -51.97 13.80
N LEU A 300 -0.09 -51.04 12.85
CA LEU A 300 -0.34 -51.24 11.44
C LEU A 300 0.96 -51.61 10.72
N THR A 301 0.87 -52.52 9.73
CA THR A 301 2.01 -52.86 8.87
C THR A 301 2.21 -51.75 7.84
N ARG A 302 3.43 -51.21 7.76
CA ARG A 302 3.77 -50.20 6.75
C ARG A 302 3.64 -50.82 5.35
N PRO A 303 2.98 -50.16 4.37
CA PRO A 303 3.00 -50.61 2.99
C PRO A 303 4.45 -50.64 2.49
N GLU A 304 4.87 -51.75 1.87
CA GLU A 304 6.20 -51.84 1.25
C GLU A 304 6.27 -50.84 0.08
N ASP A 305 7.40 -50.12 -0.02
CA ASP A 305 7.68 -49.11 -1.05
C ASP A 305 7.75 -49.74 -2.47
#